data_AF-A0A167YYY9-F1
#
_entry.id   AF-A0A167YYY9-F1
#
_cell.length_a   1.000
_cell.length_b   1.000
_cell.length_c   1.000
_cell.angle_alpha   90.00
_cell.angle_beta   90.00
_cell.angle_gamma   90.00
#
_symmetry.space_group_name_H-M   'P 1'
#
loop_
_entity.id
_entity.type
_entity.pdbx_description
1 polymer ?
#
loop_
_entity_poly.entity_id
_entity_poly.type
_entity_poly.pdbx_seq_one_letter_code
_entity_poly.pdbx_strand_id
1 'polypeptide(L)'
;METEVKEEDTIPREYKAALQKAASYAENMYMSKAAIYDQLVSEYGEGFPPEAAQYAIDNIEWNWKENALKKAQSYAETMSMSDSSIYEQLVSEHGEKFTPEEAQYAIDNLK
;
A
#
# COMPACT_ATOMS: atom_id res chain seq x y z
N MET A 1 -16.33 36.46 -15.57
CA MET A 1 -16.05 35.06 -15.94
C MET A 1 -15.45 34.44 -14.68
N GLU A 2 -16.26 33.69 -13.95
CA GLU A 2 -15.79 32.93 -12.79
C GLU A 2 -15.08 31.70 -13.34
N THR A 3 -13.77 31.65 -13.20
CA THR A 3 -12.99 30.46 -13.52
C THR A 3 -13.27 29.44 -12.42
N GLU A 4 -13.94 28.34 -12.77
CA GLU A 4 -13.97 27.14 -11.93
C GLU A 4 -12.53 26.72 -11.66
N VAL A 5 -12.06 26.96 -10.44
CA VAL A 5 -10.78 26.43 -9.98
C VAL A 5 -11.00 24.93 -9.86
N LYS A 6 -10.32 24.13 -10.69
CA LYS A 6 -10.33 22.67 -10.53
C LYS A 6 -9.83 22.35 -9.12
N GLU A 7 -10.55 21.51 -8.38
CA GLU A 7 -10.18 21.12 -7.00
C GLU A 7 -8.71 20.68 -6.92
N GLU A 8 -8.19 20.01 -7.95
CA GLU A 8 -6.79 19.62 -8.11
C GLU A 8 -5.77 20.75 -7.94
N ASP A 9 -6.09 22.00 -8.32
CA ASP A 9 -5.18 23.13 -8.19
C ASP A 9 -5.09 23.69 -6.76
N THR A 10 -6.03 23.32 -5.89
CA THR A 10 -6.02 23.71 -4.47
C THR A 10 -5.31 22.71 -3.55
N ILE A 11 -4.98 21.52 -4.08
CA ILE A 11 -4.39 20.44 -3.29
C ILE A 11 -2.92 20.75 -2.99
N PRO A 12 -2.48 20.71 -1.71
CA PRO A 12 -1.12 21.03 -1.33
C PRO A 12 -0.08 20.15 -2.05
N ARG A 13 1.11 20.71 -2.29
CA ARG A 13 2.22 20.00 -2.97
C ARG A 13 2.53 18.65 -2.32
N GLU A 14 2.55 18.59 -0.98
CA GLU A 14 2.89 17.37 -0.24
C GLU A 14 1.82 16.29 -0.36
N TYR A 15 0.57 16.65 -0.55
CA TYR A 15 -0.54 15.70 -0.72
C TYR A 15 -0.42 15.02 -2.08
N LYS A 16 -0.11 15.79 -3.14
CA LYS A 16 0.20 15.26 -4.47
C LYS A 16 1.43 14.36 -4.45
N ALA A 17 2.48 14.77 -3.74
CA ALA A 17 3.71 13.99 -3.62
C ALA A 17 3.49 12.68 -2.85
N ALA A 18 2.74 12.72 -1.74
CA ALA A 18 2.39 11.53 -0.96
C ALA A 18 1.56 10.54 -1.79
N LEU A 19 0.60 11.03 -2.59
CA LEU A 19 -0.18 10.18 -3.51
C LEU A 19 0.70 9.49 -4.56
N GLN A 20 1.62 10.23 -5.17
CA GLN A 20 2.58 9.66 -6.13
C GLN A 20 3.49 8.61 -5.48
N LYS A 21 3.95 8.86 -4.25
CA LYS A 21 4.76 7.90 -3.48
C LYS A 21 3.97 6.66 -3.09
N ALA A 22 2.72 6.82 -2.66
CA ALA A 22 1.82 5.72 -2.37
C ALA A 22 1.66 4.81 -3.59
N ALA A 23 1.42 5.38 -4.77
CA ALA A 23 1.33 4.63 -6.02
C ALA A 23 2.63 3.91 -6.35
N SER A 24 3.79 4.57 -6.20
CA SER A 24 5.09 3.94 -6.41
C SER A 24 5.33 2.74 -5.49
N TYR A 25 4.95 2.82 -4.21
CA TYR A 25 5.10 1.70 -3.27
C TYR A 25 4.12 0.57 -3.57
N ALA A 26 2.88 0.90 -3.94
CA ALA A 26 1.89 -0.08 -4.34
C ALA A 26 2.31 -0.83 -5.60
N GLU A 27 2.87 -0.12 -6.60
CA GLU A 27 3.29 -0.67 -7.89
C GLU A 27 4.58 -1.50 -7.81
N ASN A 28 5.62 -0.95 -7.20
CA ASN A 28 6.96 -1.52 -7.30
C ASN A 28 7.31 -2.44 -6.12
N MET A 29 6.69 -2.21 -4.95
CA MET A 29 6.97 -2.97 -3.74
C MET A 29 5.81 -3.85 -3.30
N TYR A 30 4.66 -3.76 -3.99
CA TYR A 30 3.45 -4.54 -3.68
C TYR A 30 3.04 -4.43 -2.21
N MET A 31 3.24 -3.27 -1.59
CA MET A 31 2.92 -3.05 -0.19
C MET A 31 1.40 -3.02 0.04
N SER A 32 0.98 -3.33 1.27
CA SER A 32 -0.41 -3.16 1.69
C SER A 32 -0.75 -1.68 1.91
N LYS A 33 -2.05 -1.38 1.92
CA LYS A 33 -2.56 -0.03 2.20
C LYS A 33 -2.02 0.52 3.55
N ALA A 34 -2.02 -0.32 4.59
CA ALA A 34 -1.54 0.06 5.91
C ALA A 34 -0.01 0.27 5.95
N ALA A 35 0.75 -0.63 5.32
CA ALA A 35 2.21 -0.50 5.28
C ALA A 35 2.66 0.75 4.51
N ILE A 36 1.93 1.12 3.45
CA ILE A 36 2.20 2.37 2.70
C ILE A 36 1.95 3.59 3.58
N TYR A 37 0.85 3.64 4.34
CA TYR A 37 0.60 4.75 5.26
C TYR A 37 1.77 4.93 6.23
N ASP A 38 2.19 3.85 6.89
CA ASP A 38 3.29 3.86 7.85
C ASP A 38 4.59 4.35 7.21
N GLN A 39 4.87 3.91 5.98
CA GLN A 39 6.06 4.32 5.24
C GLN A 39 6.03 5.80 4.85
N LEU A 40 4.86 6.34 4.52
CA LEU A 40 4.69 7.75 4.17
C LEU A 40 4.92 8.67 5.38
N VAL A 41 4.44 8.29 6.58
CA VAL A 41 4.57 9.09 7.80
C VAL A 41 5.89 8.87 8.55
N SER A 42 6.57 7.76 8.29
CA SER A 42 7.82 7.41 8.98
C SER A 42 8.90 8.46 8.76
N GLU A 43 9.52 8.92 9.85
CA GLU A 43 10.68 9.83 9.83
C GLU A 43 11.91 9.20 9.14
N TYR A 44 11.99 7.87 9.14
CA TYR A 44 13.03 7.11 8.43
C TYR A 44 12.61 6.73 7.00
N GLY A 45 11.36 7.01 6.63
CA GLY A 45 10.78 6.78 5.32
C GLY A 45 10.69 8.08 4.52
N GLU A 46 9.47 8.53 4.24
CA GLU A 46 9.23 9.74 3.46
C GLU A 46 9.00 11.00 4.32
N GLY A 47 8.60 10.84 5.58
CA GLY A 47 8.41 11.95 6.53
C GLY A 47 7.31 12.94 6.13
N PHE A 48 6.29 12.51 5.40
CA PHE A 48 5.14 13.37 5.08
C PHE A 48 4.29 13.66 6.33
N PRO A 49 3.62 14.83 6.39
CA PRO A 49 2.61 15.07 7.39
C PRO A 49 1.52 13.98 7.37
N PRO A 50 0.99 13.55 8.52
CA PRO A 50 -0.05 12.51 8.59
C PRO A 50 -1.25 12.81 7.71
N GLU A 51 -1.65 14.08 7.57
CA GLU A 51 -2.79 14.48 6.73
C GLU A 51 -2.52 14.29 5.23
N ALA A 52 -1.27 14.51 4.79
CA ALA A 52 -0.87 14.26 3.40
C ALA A 52 -0.82 12.75 3.10
N ALA A 53 -0.31 11.95 4.04
CA ALA A 53 -0.31 10.50 3.93
C ALA A 53 -1.73 9.92 3.94
N GLN A 54 -2.60 10.42 4.83
CA GLN A 54 -4.00 10.01 4.88
C GLN A 54 -4.71 10.36 3.58
N TYR A 55 -4.51 11.58 3.07
CA TYR A 55 -5.03 11.98 1.76
C TYR A 55 -4.57 11.02 0.65
N ALA A 56 -3.28 10.65 0.62
CA ALA A 56 -2.77 9.69 -0.36
C ALA A 56 -3.48 8.34 -0.29
N ILE A 57 -3.69 7.82 0.92
CA ILE A 57 -4.31 6.51 1.17
C ILE A 57 -5.82 6.51 0.89
N ASP A 58 -6.48 7.65 1.06
CA ASP A 58 -7.91 7.79 0.77
C ASP A 58 -8.19 7.98 -0.73
N ASN A 59 -7.24 8.55 -1.48
CA ASN A 59 -7.41 8.89 -2.89
C ASN A 59 -6.70 7.94 -3.86
N ILE A 60 -5.84 7.04 -3.36
CA ILE A 60 -5.23 6.02 -4.19
C ILE A 60 -6.25 4.90 -4.49
N GLU A 61 -6.51 4.70 -5.78
CA GLU A 61 -7.25 3.54 -6.28
C GLU A 61 -6.24 2.45 -6.66
N TRP A 62 -6.24 1.34 -5.92
CA TRP A 62 -5.30 0.24 -6.15
C TRP A 62 -5.95 -1.12 -5.88
N ASN A 63 -5.48 -2.15 -6.58
CA ASN A 63 -5.90 -3.53 -6.33
C ASN A 63 -5.01 -4.17 -5.26
N TRP A 64 -5.40 -4.01 -3.99
CA TRP A 64 -4.64 -4.53 -2.85
C TRP A 64 -4.58 -6.06 -2.78
N LYS A 65 -5.60 -6.74 -3.30
CA LYS A 65 -5.63 -8.21 -3.42
C LYS A 65 -4.54 -8.71 -4.37
N GLU A 66 -4.29 -8.00 -5.46
CA GLU A 66 -3.19 -8.30 -6.38
C GLU A 66 -1.83 -8.09 -5.70
N ASN A 67 -1.67 -7.01 -4.93
CA ASN A 67 -0.43 -6.78 -4.16
C ASN A 67 -0.17 -7.90 -3.16
N ALA A 68 -1.19 -8.36 -2.43
CA ALA A 68 -1.09 -9.48 -1.50
C ALA A 68 -0.66 -10.77 -2.23
N LEU A 69 -1.25 -11.06 -3.40
CA LEU A 69 -0.87 -12.20 -4.23
C LEU A 69 0.59 -12.11 -4.70
N LYS A 70 1.05 -10.93 -5.14
CA LYS A 70 2.46 -10.72 -5.54
C LYS A 70 3.42 -10.95 -4.39
N LYS A 71 3.09 -10.49 -3.18
CA LYS A 71 3.86 -10.77 -1.96
C LYS A 71 3.86 -12.26 -1.61
N ALA A 72 2.71 -12.92 -1.67
CA ALA A 72 2.60 -14.35 -1.45
C ALA A 72 3.47 -15.16 -2.43
N GLN A 73 3.41 -14.84 -3.72
CA GLN A 73 4.26 -15.43 -4.77
C GLN A 73 5.75 -15.23 -4.45
N SER A 74 6.14 -14.01 -4.08
CA SER A 74 7.53 -13.73 -3.72
C SER A 74 8.00 -14.57 -2.53
N TYR A 75 7.19 -14.71 -1.48
CA TYR A 75 7.53 -15.53 -0.31
C TYR A 75 7.59 -17.02 -0.63
N ALA A 76 6.66 -17.52 -1.45
CA ALA A 76 6.68 -18.91 -1.91
C ALA A 76 7.94 -19.20 -2.73
N GLU A 77 8.25 -18.37 -3.73
CA GLU A 77 9.35 -18.61 -4.68
C GLU A 77 10.72 -18.38 -4.06
N THR A 78 10.89 -17.31 -3.28
CA THR A 78 12.22 -16.89 -2.80
C THR A 78 12.56 -17.44 -1.42
N MET A 79 11.55 -17.71 -0.59
CA MET A 79 11.74 -18.18 0.78
C MET A 79 11.19 -19.59 1.03
N SER A 80 10.51 -20.19 0.05
CA SER A 80 9.92 -21.55 0.17
C SER A 80 9.04 -21.71 1.40
N MET A 81 8.33 -20.63 1.77
CA MET A 81 7.43 -20.63 2.92
C MET A 81 6.17 -21.45 2.64
N SER A 82 5.61 -22.05 3.70
CA SER A 82 4.30 -22.71 3.62
C SER A 82 3.16 -21.69 3.51
N ASP A 83 2.02 -22.08 2.92
CA ASP A 83 0.84 -21.23 2.79
C ASP A 83 0.39 -20.61 4.12
N SER A 84 0.43 -21.39 5.22
CA SER A 84 0.10 -20.88 6.56
C SER A 84 1.07 -19.80 7.02
N SER A 85 2.38 -20.01 6.80
CA SER A 85 3.41 -19.03 7.16
C SER A 85 3.31 -17.77 6.30
N ILE A 86 2.98 -17.93 5.01
CA ILE A 86 2.75 -16.80 4.10
C ILE A 86 1.55 -15.99 4.58
N TYR A 87 0.43 -16.65 4.88
CA TYR A 87 -0.77 -15.99 5.41
C TYR A 87 -0.45 -15.18 6.66
N GLU A 88 0.21 -15.81 7.65
CA GLU A 88 0.62 -15.16 8.89
C GLU A 88 1.52 -13.94 8.63
N GLN A 89 2.47 -14.07 7.69
CA GLN A 89 3.36 -12.98 7.33
C GLN A 89 2.61 -11.82 6.64
N LEU A 90 1.63 -12.12 5.79
CA LEU A 90 0.83 -11.12 5.10
C LEU A 90 0.00 -10.28 6.07
N VAL A 91 -0.64 -10.91 7.07
CA VAL A 91 -1.50 -10.23 8.04
C VAL A 91 -0.76 -9.64 9.24
N SER A 92 0.51 -10.03 9.45
CA SER A 92 1.28 -9.62 10.63
C SER A 92 1.40 -8.10 10.74
N GLU A 93 1.17 -7.59 11.96
CA GLU A 93 1.40 -6.18 12.32
C GLU A 93 2.86 -5.76 12.24
N HIS A 94 3.78 -6.72 12.20
CA HIS A 94 5.22 -6.49 11.99
C HIS A 94 5.68 -6.93 10.60
N GLY A 95 4.78 -7.50 9.79
CA GLY A 95 5.01 -7.96 8.43
C GLY A 95 4.38 -7.02 7.42
N GLU A 96 3.55 -7.56 6.54
CA GLU A 96 3.01 -6.83 5.40
C GLU A 96 1.72 -6.05 5.71
N LYS A 97 1.03 -6.32 6.83
CA LYS A 97 -0.20 -5.62 7.25
C LYS A 97 -1.35 -5.62 6.24
N PHE A 98 -1.45 -6.65 5.40
CA PHE A 98 -2.66 -6.86 4.60
C PHE A 98 -3.85 -7.20 5.50
N THR A 99 -5.05 -6.90 5.02
CA THR A 99 -6.27 -7.40 5.67
C THR A 99 -6.35 -8.92 5.57
N PRO A 100 -7.04 -9.59 6.51
CA PRO A 100 -7.29 -11.03 6.41
C PRO A 100 -7.92 -11.43 5.06
N GLU A 101 -8.81 -10.62 4.51
CA GLU A 101 -9.48 -10.89 3.23
C GLU A 101 -8.52 -10.81 2.02
N GLU A 102 -7.57 -9.87 2.04
CA GLU A 102 -6.53 -9.76 1.01
C GLU A 102 -5.52 -10.90 1.11
N ALA A 103 -5.10 -11.23 2.33
CA ALA A 103 -4.19 -12.34 2.58
C ALA A 103 -4.83 -13.69 2.20
N GLN A 104 -6.09 -13.91 2.55
CA GLN A 104 -6.80 -15.13 2.17
C GLN A 104 -6.95 -15.24 0.66
N TYR A 105 -7.32 -14.14 -0.02
CA TYR A 105 -7.34 -14.10 -1.48
C TYR A 105 -5.98 -14.48 -2.08
N ALA A 106 -4.88 -13.97 -1.51
CA ALA A 106 -3.53 -14.29 -1.98
C ALA A 106 -3.23 -15.78 -1.87
N ILE A 107 -3.56 -16.42 -0.74
CA ILE A 107 -3.37 -17.86 -0.53
C ILE A 107 -4.25 -18.69 -1.48
N ASP A 108 -5.53 -18.33 -1.62
CA ASP A 108 -6.48 -19.05 -2.48
C ASP A 108 -6.08 -19.02 -3.96
N ASN A 109 -5.25 -18.05 -4.36
CA ASN A 109 -4.79 -17.86 -5.74
C ASN A 109 -3.31 -18.17 -5.94
N LEU A 110 -2.60 -18.64 -4.90
CA LEU A 110 -1.23 -19.10 -4.96
C LEU A 110 -1.21 -20.49 -5.65
N LYS A 111 -0.39 -20.68 -6.69
CA LYS A 111 -0.34 -21.90 -7.51
C LYS A 111 1.01 -22.58 -7.45
#